data_AF-A0A2J7PPQ7-F1
#
_entry.id   AF-A0A2J7PPQ7-F1
#
_cell.length_a   1.000
_cell.length_b   1.000
_cell.length_c   1.000
_cell.angle_alpha   90.00
_cell.angle_beta   90.00
_cell.angle_gamma   90.00
#
_symmetry.space_group_name_H-M   'P 1'
#
loop_
_entity.id
_entity.type
_entity.pdbx_description
1 polymer ?
#
loop_
_entity_poly.entity_id
_entity_poly.type
_entity_poly.pdbx_seq_one_letter_code
_entity_poly.pdbx_strand_id
1 'polypeptide(L)'
;MPIDTLSTLARIQRIQYSTLVWLFADAVNNYNEMLLKHQARCKAIVHQQLQIINREATSEELEHLLENSEVAVFVDNIVADTLEAQLALTSVKARHGELLEVESSVKEIRDIFVQMATLVEAQGDNVKRVEFHVVKAGGHADLGNTRLRKAKKLKKKRRKIKFILVVSLIILLGIVLILLTI
;
A
#
# COMPACT_ATOMS: atom_id res chain seq x y z
N MET A 1 19.68 -26.34 30.29
CA MET A 1 20.07 -24.95 29.96
C MET A 1 18.79 -24.16 29.77
N PRO A 2 18.44 -23.21 30.65
CA PRO A 2 17.21 -22.44 30.49
C PRO A 2 17.34 -21.56 29.24
N ILE A 3 16.35 -21.63 28.36
CA ILE A 3 16.26 -20.76 27.20
C ILE A 3 16.02 -19.35 27.74
N ASP A 4 16.98 -18.45 27.53
CA ASP A 4 16.92 -17.07 28.03
C ASP A 4 15.82 -16.29 27.28
N THR A 5 14.61 -16.34 27.82
CA THR A 5 13.39 -15.79 27.22
C THR A 5 13.46 -14.28 27.06
N LEU A 6 14.22 -13.59 27.93
CA LEU A 6 14.45 -12.14 27.88
C LEU A 6 15.22 -11.76 26.60
N SER A 7 16.28 -12.51 26.27
CA SER A 7 17.07 -12.28 25.04
C SER A 7 16.24 -12.59 23.78
N THR A 8 15.35 -13.59 23.85
CA THR A 8 14.50 -13.98 22.74
C THR A 8 13.43 -12.91 22.45
N LEU A 9 12.78 -12.38 23.50
CA LEU A 9 11.79 -11.32 23.38
C LEU A 9 12.42 -10.03 22.83
N ALA A 10 13.58 -9.63 23.35
CA ALA A 10 14.30 -8.45 22.86
C ALA A 10 14.66 -8.57 21.36
N ARG A 11 15.07 -9.77 20.91
CA ARG A 11 15.35 -10.03 19.49
C ARG A 11 14.09 -9.96 18.63
N ILE A 12 12.96 -10.50 19.11
CA ILE A 12 11.67 -10.41 18.42
C ILE A 12 11.24 -8.95 18.29
N GLN A 13 11.31 -8.17 19.36
CA GLN A 13 10.98 -6.74 19.36
C GLN A 13 11.83 -5.96 18.36
N ARG A 14 13.14 -6.21 18.33
CA ARG A 14 14.04 -5.56 17.36
C ARG A 14 13.67 -5.89 15.90
N ILE A 15 13.37 -7.15 15.60
CA ILE A 15 12.96 -7.56 14.25
C ILE A 15 11.62 -6.91 13.86
N GLN A 16 10.65 -6.88 14.77
CA GLN A 16 9.35 -6.25 14.54
C GLN A 16 9.52 -4.75 14.26
N TYR A 17 10.32 -4.06 15.08
CA TYR A 17 10.61 -2.65 14.91
C TYR A 17 11.25 -2.36 13.54
N SER A 18 12.32 -3.07 13.17
CA SER A 18 12.96 -2.91 11.86
C SER A 18 12.01 -3.22 10.69
N THR A 19 11.11 -4.20 10.87
CA THR A 19 10.10 -4.53 9.86
C THR A 19 9.09 -3.40 9.67
N LEU A 20 8.60 -2.81 10.76
CA LEU A 20 7.68 -1.68 10.72
C LEU A 20 8.33 -0.45 10.09
N VAL A 21 9.58 -0.16 10.43
CA VAL A 21 10.34 0.96 9.84
C VAL A 21 10.51 0.78 8.33
N TRP A 22 10.81 -0.44 7.87
CA TRP A 22 10.91 -0.72 6.43
C TRP A 22 9.57 -0.60 5.70
N LEU A 23 8.49 -1.17 6.26
CA LEU A 23 7.15 -1.05 5.67
C LEU A 23 6.69 0.40 5.58
N PHE A 24 7.03 1.21 6.60
CA PHE A 24 6.77 2.63 6.58
C PHE A 24 7.61 3.35 5.50
N ALA A 25 8.88 2.98 5.34
CA ALA A 25 9.75 3.52 4.28
C ALA A 25 9.17 3.27 2.88
N ASP A 26 8.77 2.03 2.64
CA ASP A 26 8.18 1.59 1.38
C ASP A 26 6.86 2.33 1.11
N ALA A 27 5.99 2.46 2.12
CA ALA A 27 4.75 3.22 2.00
C ALA A 27 4.99 4.70 1.70
N VAL A 28 5.95 5.35 2.37
CA VAL A 28 6.31 6.76 2.14
C VAL A 28 6.90 6.95 0.73
N ASN A 29 7.74 6.03 0.27
CA ASN A 29 8.28 6.07 -1.09
C ASN A 29 7.17 5.94 -2.15
N ASN A 30 6.27 4.96 -1.97
CA ASN A 30 5.11 4.79 -2.85
C ASN A 30 4.21 6.03 -2.86
N TYR A 31 4.01 6.67 -1.70
CA TYR A 31 3.24 7.91 -1.61
C TYR A 31 3.95 9.08 -2.33
N ASN A 32 5.28 9.20 -2.19
CA ASN A 32 6.07 10.19 -2.91
C ASN A 32 5.95 10.04 -4.44
N GLU A 33 6.02 8.81 -4.96
CA GLU A 33 5.81 8.54 -6.38
C GLU A 33 4.41 8.97 -6.86
N MET A 34 3.39 8.73 -6.03
CA MET A 34 2.03 9.18 -6.34
C MET A 34 1.91 10.71 -6.34
N LEU A 35 2.55 11.40 -5.40
CA LEU A 35 2.61 12.87 -5.38
C LEU A 35 3.30 13.44 -6.62
N LEU A 36 4.47 12.91 -7.00
CA LEU A 36 5.18 13.35 -8.20
C LEU A 36 4.34 13.15 -9.47
N LYS A 37 3.64 12.01 -9.56
CA LYS A 37 2.70 11.75 -10.66
C LYS A 37 1.52 12.71 -10.67
N HIS A 38 0.99 13.06 -9.49
CA HIS A 38 -0.09 14.04 -9.38
C HIS A 38 0.39 15.43 -9.79
N GLN A 39 1.57 15.85 -9.31
CA GLN A 39 2.22 17.10 -9.69
C GLN A 39 2.38 17.22 -11.22
N ALA A 40 2.93 16.19 -11.85
CA ALA A 40 3.13 16.15 -13.31
C ALA A 40 1.80 16.28 -14.07
N ARG A 41 0.73 15.63 -13.59
CA ARG A 41 -0.60 15.74 -14.18
C ARG A 41 -1.17 17.15 -14.05
N CYS A 42 -1.06 17.76 -12.87
CA CYS A 42 -1.55 19.11 -12.62
C CYS A 42 -0.80 20.14 -13.50
N LYS A 43 0.54 20.03 -13.61
CA LYS A 43 1.35 20.85 -14.53
C LYS A 43 0.90 20.71 -15.97
N ALA A 44 0.69 19.49 -16.46
CA ALA A 44 0.24 19.25 -17.83
C ALA A 44 -1.14 19.89 -18.12
N ILE A 45 -2.07 19.81 -17.17
CA ILE A 45 -3.39 20.46 -17.30
C ILE A 45 -3.24 21.98 -17.31
N VAL A 46 -2.47 22.55 -16.38
CA VAL A 46 -2.23 24.00 -16.36
C VAL A 46 -1.62 24.47 -17.68
N HIS A 47 -0.61 23.76 -18.19
CA HIS A 47 0.02 24.08 -19.47
C HIS A 47 -0.99 24.11 -20.61
N GLN A 48 -1.83 23.07 -20.72
CA GLN A 48 -2.88 23.01 -21.76
C GLN A 48 -3.91 24.13 -21.62
N GLN A 49 -4.36 24.45 -20.40
CA GLN A 49 -5.38 25.47 -20.17
C GLN A 49 -4.84 26.89 -20.40
N LEU A 50 -3.57 27.12 -20.06
CA LEU A 50 -2.92 28.40 -20.33
C LEU A 50 -2.73 28.67 -21.84
N GLN A 51 -2.48 27.64 -22.65
CA GLN A 51 -2.45 27.79 -24.12
C GLN A 51 -3.81 28.21 -24.72
N ILE A 52 -4.93 27.86 -24.07
CA ILE A 52 -6.28 28.29 -24.49
C ILE A 52 -6.47 29.77 -24.17
N ILE A 53 -5.93 30.23 -23.05
CA ILE A 53 -6.09 31.59 -22.53
C ILE A 53 -5.14 32.58 -23.20
N ASN A 54 -3.86 32.22 -23.35
CA ASN A 54 -2.83 33.04 -23.99
C ASN A 54 -2.13 32.25 -25.09
N ARG A 55 -2.58 32.46 -26.33
CA ARG A 55 -2.06 31.76 -27.53
C ARG A 55 -0.66 32.20 -27.96
N GLU A 56 -0.15 33.32 -27.44
CA GLU A 56 1.16 33.87 -27.80
C GLU A 56 2.29 33.42 -26.86
N ALA A 57 1.96 32.91 -25.67
CA ALA A 57 2.97 32.42 -24.73
C ALA A 57 3.62 31.13 -25.27
N THR A 58 4.95 31.14 -25.34
CA THR A 58 5.70 29.93 -25.73
C THR A 58 5.70 28.90 -24.60
N SER A 59 5.76 27.61 -24.93
CA SER A 59 5.80 26.53 -23.93
C SER A 59 6.95 26.69 -22.91
N GLU A 60 8.05 27.30 -23.33
CA GLU A 60 9.25 27.52 -22.50
C GLU A 60 9.05 28.66 -21.49
N GLU A 61 8.41 29.75 -21.89
CA GLU A 61 7.99 30.82 -20.96
C GLU A 61 6.95 30.32 -19.95
N LEU A 62 6.07 29.43 -20.40
CA LEU A 62 5.03 28.83 -19.55
C LEU A 62 5.60 27.91 -18.48
N GLU A 63 6.61 27.12 -18.82
CA GLU A 63 7.34 26.25 -17.89
C GLU A 63 8.05 27.10 -16.82
N HIS A 64 8.70 28.20 -17.22
CA HIS A 64 9.36 29.13 -16.31
C HIS A 64 8.39 29.77 -15.31
N LEU A 65 7.19 30.17 -15.78
CA LEU A 65 6.14 30.70 -14.89
C LEU A 65 5.62 29.64 -13.91
N LEU A 66 5.55 28.37 -14.34
CA LEU A 66 5.15 27.23 -13.51
C LEU A 66 6.20 26.87 -12.44
N GLU A 67 7.48 27.01 -12.75
CA GLU A 67 8.59 26.68 -11.84
C GLU A 67 8.86 27.75 -10.79
N ASN A 68 8.69 29.04 -11.12
CA ASN A 68 8.97 30.13 -10.18
C ASN A 68 7.82 30.43 -9.21
N SER A 69 6.76 29.61 -9.19
CA SER A 69 5.49 29.90 -8.49
C SER A 69 4.84 31.24 -8.90
N GLU A 70 5.26 31.85 -10.01
CA GLU A 70 4.73 33.12 -10.52
C GLU A 70 3.37 32.94 -11.22
N VAL A 71 2.89 31.70 -11.37
CA VAL A 71 1.57 31.36 -11.89
C VAL A 71 0.45 32.15 -11.21
N ALA A 72 0.51 32.36 -9.89
CA ALA A 72 -0.50 33.12 -9.16
C ALA A 72 -0.62 34.56 -9.68
N VAL A 73 0.53 35.23 -9.88
CA VAL A 73 0.61 36.60 -10.38
C VAL A 73 0.17 36.66 -11.85
N PHE A 74 0.52 35.65 -12.65
CA PHE A 74 0.11 35.57 -14.05
C PHE A 74 -1.41 35.42 -14.19
N VAL A 75 -1.99 34.45 -13.48
CA VAL A 75 -3.41 34.10 -13.53
C VAL A 75 -4.31 35.23 -13.03
N ASP A 76 -3.86 36.05 -12.08
CA ASP A 76 -4.63 37.21 -11.59
C ASP A 76 -4.55 38.43 -12.51
N ASN A 77 -3.56 38.51 -13.40
CA ASN A 77 -3.40 39.60 -14.37
C ASN A 77 -4.08 39.34 -15.72
N ILE A 78 -4.62 38.14 -15.95
CA ILE A 78 -5.28 37.82 -17.22
C ILE A 78 -6.74 38.29 -17.22
N VAL A 79 -7.07 39.13 -18.22
CA VAL A 79 -8.46 39.45 -18.55
C VAL A 79 -8.99 38.39 -19.52
N ALA A 80 -9.92 37.56 -19.06
CA ALA A 80 -10.54 36.52 -19.88
C ALA A 80 -11.79 37.05 -20.60
N ASP A 81 -11.63 37.39 -21.89
CA ASP A 81 -12.68 37.99 -22.72
C ASP A 81 -13.72 37.00 -23.25
N THR A 82 -13.41 35.69 -23.24
CA THR A 82 -14.30 34.63 -23.72
C THR A 82 -14.75 33.70 -22.59
N LEU A 83 -15.96 33.12 -22.71
CA LEU A 83 -16.46 32.14 -21.74
C LEU A 83 -15.52 30.92 -21.62
N GLU A 84 -14.93 30.49 -22.74
CA GLU A 84 -13.94 29.41 -22.77
C GLU A 84 -12.67 29.76 -21.98
N ALA A 85 -12.15 30.98 -22.16
CA ALA A 85 -11.00 31.46 -21.39
C ALA A 85 -11.31 31.60 -19.89
N GLN A 86 -12.53 32.00 -19.51
CA GLN A 86 -12.94 32.10 -18.10
C GLN A 86 -13.01 30.72 -17.41
N LEU A 87 -13.53 29.71 -18.11
CA LEU A 87 -13.56 28.33 -17.62
C LEU A 87 -12.15 27.76 -17.50
N ALA A 88 -11.29 28.01 -18.50
CA ALA A 88 -9.88 27.61 -18.47
C ALA A 88 -9.14 28.27 -17.30
N LEU A 89 -9.36 29.58 -17.07
CA LEU A 89 -8.73 30.32 -15.99
C LEU A 89 -9.14 29.78 -14.61
N THR A 90 -10.42 29.45 -14.44
CA THR A 90 -10.93 28.83 -13.21
C THR A 90 -10.29 27.45 -12.97
N SER A 91 -10.14 26.66 -14.03
CA SER A 91 -9.45 25.36 -13.97
C SER A 91 -7.98 25.52 -13.55
N VAL A 92 -7.27 26.50 -14.12
CA VAL A 92 -5.88 26.81 -13.77
C VAL A 92 -5.78 27.23 -12.30
N LYS A 93 -6.65 28.12 -11.81
CA LYS A 93 -6.70 28.51 -10.38
C LYS A 93 -6.86 27.30 -9.47
N ALA A 94 -7.77 26.39 -9.81
CA ALA A 94 -7.99 25.17 -9.04
C ALA A 94 -6.76 24.24 -9.04
N ARG A 95 -6.12 24.04 -10.21
CA ARG A 95 -4.90 23.20 -10.30
C ARG A 95 -3.70 23.81 -9.58
N HIS A 96 -3.59 25.14 -9.56
CA HIS A 96 -2.55 25.83 -8.81
C HIS A 96 -2.70 25.58 -7.30
N GLY A 97 -3.93 25.65 -6.78
CA GLY A 97 -4.21 25.27 -5.39
C GLY A 97 -3.77 23.83 -5.06
N GLU A 98 -4.09 22.88 -5.93
CA GLU A 98 -3.63 21.48 -5.76
C GLU A 98 -2.11 21.34 -5.82
N LEU A 99 -1.42 22.10 -6.68
CA LEU A 99 0.05 22.10 -6.74
C LEU A 99 0.67 22.59 -5.42
N LEU A 100 0.09 23.61 -4.78
CA LEU A 100 0.54 24.10 -3.47
C LEU A 100 0.35 23.04 -2.37
N GLU A 101 -0.75 22.29 -2.40
CA GLU A 101 -0.98 21.16 -1.49
C GLU A 101 0.04 20.04 -1.70
N VAL A 102 0.35 19.72 -2.97
CA VAL A 102 1.40 18.76 -3.31
C VAL A 102 2.76 19.21 -2.81
N GLU A 103 3.12 20.49 -2.97
CA GLU A 103 4.38 21.03 -2.44
C GLU A 103 4.47 20.93 -0.92
N SER A 104 3.38 21.20 -0.20
CA SER A 104 3.32 20.98 1.25
C SER A 104 3.55 19.51 1.60
N SER A 105 2.86 18.61 0.89
CA SER A 105 2.95 17.16 1.11
C SER A 105 4.38 16.63 0.81
N VAL A 106 5.05 17.16 -0.22
CA VAL A 106 6.45 16.81 -0.54
C VAL A 106 7.40 17.29 0.56
N LYS A 107 7.18 18.46 1.15
CA LYS A 107 7.98 18.94 2.30
C LYS A 107 7.83 18.00 3.50
N GLU A 108 6.62 17.56 3.80
CA GLU A 108 6.36 16.59 4.87
C GLU A 108 7.07 15.26 4.62
N ILE A 109 6.99 14.73 3.39
CA ILE A 109 7.72 13.51 3.00
C ILE A 109 9.22 13.68 3.18
N ARG A 110 9.78 14.84 2.79
CA ARG A 110 11.21 15.11 2.97
C ARG A 110 11.61 15.07 4.44
N ASP A 111 10.82 15.66 5.32
CA ASP A 111 11.08 15.67 6.77
C ASP A 111 11.00 14.25 7.35
N ILE A 112 10.10 13.41 6.83
CA ILE A 112 10.05 11.99 7.14
C ILE A 112 11.32 11.27 6.65
N PHE A 113 11.75 11.49 5.40
CA PHE A 113 12.95 10.85 4.85
C PHE A 113 14.22 11.19 5.64
N VAL A 114 14.36 12.43 6.12
CA VAL A 114 15.49 12.83 6.97
C VAL A 114 15.49 12.02 8.27
N GLN A 115 14.34 11.90 8.94
CA GLN A 115 14.22 11.09 10.15
C GLN A 115 14.49 9.61 9.85
N MET A 116 13.99 9.09 8.73
CA MET A 116 14.22 7.71 8.33
C MET A 116 15.68 7.41 7.99
N ALA A 117 16.40 8.35 7.37
CA ALA A 117 17.82 8.21 7.09
C ALA A 117 18.62 8.01 8.40
N THR A 118 18.32 8.81 9.43
CA THR A 118 18.95 8.66 10.75
C THR A 118 18.60 7.32 11.43
N LEU A 119 17.35 6.86 11.29
CA LEU A 119 16.89 5.58 11.85
C LEU A 119 17.50 4.37 11.14
N VAL A 120 17.70 4.45 9.82
CA VAL A 120 18.33 3.40 9.01
C VAL A 120 19.83 3.33 9.27
N GLU A 121 20.51 4.48 9.38
CA GLU A 121 21.93 4.57 9.74
C GLU A 121 22.18 3.98 11.14
N ALA A 122 21.35 4.32 12.13
CA ALA A 122 21.41 3.74 13.47
C ALA A 122 21.11 2.23 13.52
N GLN A 123 20.41 1.68 12.52
CA GLN A 123 19.98 0.28 12.47
C GLN A 123 20.94 -0.69 11.75
N GLY A 124 22.12 -0.23 11.30
CA GLY A 124 23.21 -1.00 10.64
C GLY A 124 23.00 -2.51 10.39
N ASP A 125 23.09 -2.94 9.13
CA ASP A 125 23.01 -4.35 8.65
C ASP A 125 21.71 -5.13 8.94
N ASN A 126 20.72 -4.56 9.64
CA ASN A 126 19.43 -5.23 9.91
C ASN A 126 18.41 -5.15 8.76
N VAL A 127 18.56 -4.21 7.82
CA VAL A 127 17.63 -4.03 6.69
C VAL A 127 17.58 -5.28 5.80
N LYS A 128 18.73 -5.92 5.52
CA LYS A 128 18.80 -7.19 4.76
C LYS A 128 18.07 -8.35 5.45
N ARG A 129 17.91 -8.31 6.78
CA ARG A 129 17.14 -9.33 7.52
C ARG A 129 15.63 -9.09 7.44
N VAL A 130 15.19 -7.86 7.27
CA VAL A 130 13.76 -7.52 7.18
C VAL A 130 13.15 -8.04 5.89
N GLU A 131 13.82 -7.85 4.75
CA GLU A 131 13.39 -8.42 3.46
C GLU A 131 13.23 -9.95 3.58
N PHE A 132 14.21 -10.61 4.21
CA PHE A 132 14.17 -12.05 4.50
C PHE A 132 13.00 -12.45 5.44
N HIS A 133 12.67 -11.63 6.44
CA HIS A 133 11.59 -11.92 7.40
C HIS A 133 10.19 -11.61 6.87
N VAL A 134 10.01 -10.57 6.05
CA VAL A 134 8.72 -10.21 5.41
C VAL A 134 8.33 -11.24 4.35
N VAL A 135 9.26 -11.60 3.45
CA VAL A 135 9.06 -12.67 2.44
C VAL A 135 8.72 -13.99 3.14
N LYS A 136 9.41 -14.30 4.23
CA LYS A 136 9.18 -15.53 4.99
C LYS A 136 7.87 -15.49 5.78
N ALA A 137 7.45 -14.36 6.34
CA ALA A 137 6.18 -14.20 7.03
C ALA A 137 4.98 -14.38 6.07
N GLY A 138 5.05 -13.76 4.88
CA GLY A 138 4.08 -14.01 3.80
C GLY A 138 4.02 -15.49 3.40
N GLY A 139 5.18 -16.12 3.19
CA GLY A 139 5.26 -17.56 2.89
C GLY A 139 4.71 -18.46 4.00
N HIS A 140 4.86 -18.10 5.28
CA HIS A 140 4.33 -18.88 6.41
C HIS A 140 2.82 -18.74 6.58
N ALA A 141 2.24 -17.57 6.28
CA ALA A 141 0.79 -17.39 6.27
C ALA A 141 0.13 -18.27 5.21
N ASP A 142 0.74 -18.36 4.03
CA ASP A 142 0.27 -19.19 2.91
C ASP A 142 0.42 -20.70 3.20
N LEU A 143 1.55 -21.10 3.81
CA LEU A 143 1.74 -22.47 4.30
C LEU A 143 0.74 -22.81 5.43
N GLY A 144 0.43 -21.85 6.30
CA GLY A 144 -0.56 -21.99 7.37
C GLY A 144 -1.96 -22.23 6.79
N ASN A 145 -2.36 -21.41 5.82
CA ASN A 145 -3.65 -21.53 5.15
C ASN A 145 -3.80 -22.87 4.42
N THR A 146 -2.75 -23.32 3.71
CA THR A 146 -2.76 -24.63 3.05
C THR A 146 -2.82 -25.81 4.03
N ARG A 147 -2.13 -25.74 5.17
CA ARG A 147 -2.22 -26.75 6.26
C ARG A 147 -3.61 -26.79 6.89
N LEU A 148 -4.24 -25.63 7.14
CA LEU A 148 -5.63 -25.55 7.63
C LEU A 148 -6.63 -26.13 6.62
N ARG A 149 -6.44 -25.85 5.32
CA ARG A 149 -7.25 -26.44 4.24
C ARG A 149 -7.13 -27.97 4.20
N LYS A 150 -5.90 -28.50 4.30
CA LYS A 150 -5.64 -29.94 4.37
C LYS A 150 -6.28 -30.56 5.63
N ALA A 151 -6.14 -29.91 6.79
CA ALA A 151 -6.75 -30.37 8.05
C ALA A 151 -8.29 -30.41 7.96
N LYS A 152 -8.94 -29.40 7.36
CA LYS A 152 -10.40 -29.37 7.13
C LYS A 152 -10.85 -30.51 6.20
N LYS A 153 -10.11 -30.79 5.12
CA LYS A 153 -10.36 -31.92 4.22
C LYS A 153 -10.26 -33.27 4.94
N LEU A 154 -9.19 -33.48 5.72
CA LEU A 154 -9.00 -34.71 6.50
C LEU A 154 -10.07 -34.88 7.59
N LYS A 155 -10.51 -33.80 8.26
CA LYS A 155 -11.62 -33.84 9.23
C LYS A 155 -12.96 -34.21 8.56
N LYS A 156 -13.22 -33.74 7.33
CA LYS A 156 -14.42 -34.12 6.55
C LYS A 156 -14.37 -35.60 6.12
N LYS A 157 -13.23 -36.08 5.62
CA LYS A 157 -13.04 -37.50 5.24
C LYS A 157 -13.23 -38.43 6.45
N ARG A 158 -12.63 -38.10 7.60
CA ARG A 158 -12.79 -38.88 8.84
C ARG A 158 -14.24 -38.94 9.32
N ARG A 159 -15.00 -37.85 9.23
CA ARG A 159 -16.44 -37.85 9.57
C ARG A 159 -17.25 -38.80 8.68
N LYS A 160 -16.99 -38.79 7.36
CA LYS A 160 -17.65 -39.71 6.42
C LYS A 160 -17.32 -41.18 6.72
N ILE A 161 -16.05 -41.50 6.98
CA ILE A 161 -15.62 -42.86 7.32
C ILE A 161 -16.25 -43.33 8.63
N LYS A 162 -16.25 -42.48 9.67
CA LYS A 162 -16.92 -42.80 10.94
C LYS A 162 -18.41 -43.08 10.76
N PHE A 163 -19.10 -42.29 9.93
CA PHE A 163 -20.52 -42.50 9.63
C PHE A 163 -20.77 -43.84 8.92
N ILE A 164 -19.97 -44.17 7.90
CA ILE A 164 -20.07 -45.45 7.18
C ILE A 164 -19.83 -46.64 8.13
N LEU A 165 -18.83 -46.56 9.01
CA LEU A 165 -18.55 -47.61 9.99
C LEU A 165 -19.72 -47.82 10.97
N VAL A 166 -20.33 -46.72 11.45
CA VAL A 166 -21.49 -46.80 12.37
C VAL A 166 -22.70 -47.43 11.66
N VAL A 167 -23.01 -47.01 10.43
CA VAL A 167 -24.13 -47.58 9.66
C VAL A 167 -23.90 -49.07 9.38
N SER A 168 -22.68 -49.45 8.98
CA SER A 168 -22.33 -50.86 8.74
C SER A 168 -22.49 -51.72 9.99
N LEU A 169 -22.14 -51.21 11.17
CA LEU A 169 -22.29 -51.93 12.43
C LEU A 169 -23.77 -52.16 12.80
N ILE A 170 -24.63 -51.15 12.59
CA ILE A 170 -26.06 -51.24 12.86
C ILE A 170 -26.72 -52.30 11.97
N ILE A 171 -26.39 -52.34 10.68
CA ILE A 171 -26.92 -53.33 9.74
C ILE A 171 -26.53 -54.75 10.17
N LEU A 172 -25.26 -54.94 10.54
CA LEU A 172 -24.74 -56.25 10.95
C LEU A 172 -25.42 -56.75 12.24
N LEU A 173 -25.64 -55.88 13.22
CA LEU A 173 -26.42 -56.19 14.43
C LEU A 173 -27.88 -56.55 14.11
N GLY A 174 -28.51 -55.83 13.18
CA GLY A 174 -29.87 -56.14 12.74
C GLY A 174 -30.01 -57.52 12.11
N ILE A 175 -29.06 -57.92 11.26
CA ILE A 175 -29.04 -59.26 10.65
C ILE A 175 -28.88 -60.35 11.72
N VAL A 176 -27.98 -60.15 12.69
CA VAL A 176 -27.76 -61.11 13.79
C VAL A 176 -29.02 -61.26 14.64
N LEU A 177 -29.72 -60.17 14.95
CA LEU A 177 -30.98 -60.23 15.71
C LEU A 177 -32.06 -61.00 14.96
N ILE A 178 -32.23 -60.76 13.66
CA ILE A 178 -33.21 -61.48 12.82
C ILE A 178 -32.91 -62.98 12.81
N LEU A 179 -31.65 -63.36 12.65
CA LEU A 179 -31.21 -64.77 12.67
C LEU A 179 -31.43 -65.45 14.04
N LEU A 180 -31.39 -64.70 15.15
CA LEU A 180 -31.67 -65.24 16.48
C LEU A 180 -33.17 -65.40 16.77
N THR A 181 -34.03 -64.67 16.04
CA THR A 181 -35.49 -64.70 16.21
C THR A 181 -36.21 -65.70 15.30
N ILE A 182 -35.54 -66.21 14.27
CA ILE A 182 -36.02 -67.26 13.34
C ILE A 182 -35.60 -68.62 13.89
#